data_AF-A0A971RJ17-F1
#
_entry.id   AF-A0A971RJ17-F1
#
_cell.length_a   1.000
_cell.length_b   1.000
_cell.length_c   1.000
_cell.angle_alpha   90.00
_cell.angle_beta   90.00
_cell.angle_gamma   90.00
#
_symmetry.space_group_name_H-M   'P 1'
#
loop_
_entity.id
_entity.type
_entity.pdbx_description
1 polymer ?
#
loop_
_entity_poly.entity_id
_entity_poly.type
_entity_poly.pdbx_seq_one_letter_code
_entity_poly.pdbx_strand_id
1 'polypeptide(L)'
;MENPFFTALEGKEFKGQDLASQTQKVLMPFIHYLTNSIRAMENKEVSCEWKPVANKRYQLNPDKRIWQLVPVSEIEIIGGKTDWYEILTVDGNLPDADFDPDEKDPIQQGKGKSRRETKIPEGGYNPSEHQLYLPELELDDSPVSWSGYQLELRPLAVRLDQLESVYIDGHPCKVTKQIDARLTLQGHVKASSKLSIDGQDTPFTLIKGLDESRLKQWQAKSEGSSWLLFAESRPQVDGHKLEDVTSKQLAGLSCGHFQCHGQSLQSDRWELKVESESKKGDAKGSRQVLVLESRGSEQISDSNVLKCTAFPELDWTV
;
A
#
# COMPACT_ATOMS: atom_id res chain seq x y z
N MET A 1 -69.22 -14.52 -10.87
CA MET A 1 -70.17 -15.27 -10.03
C MET A 1 -71.20 -14.25 -9.57
N GLU A 2 -72.48 -14.43 -9.89
CA GLU A 2 -73.54 -13.47 -9.52
C GLU A 2 -73.73 -13.47 -8.00
N ASN A 3 -73.87 -12.29 -7.41
CA ASN A 3 -74.00 -12.16 -5.97
C ASN A 3 -75.43 -12.58 -5.56
N PRO A 4 -75.57 -13.63 -4.74
CA PRO A 4 -76.86 -14.27 -4.44
C PRO A 4 -77.84 -13.33 -3.73
N PHE A 5 -77.36 -12.26 -3.08
CA PHE A 5 -78.22 -11.27 -2.43
C PHE A 5 -78.91 -10.35 -3.44
N PHE A 6 -78.25 -10.00 -4.55
CA PHE A 6 -78.89 -9.20 -5.61
C PHE A 6 -79.81 -10.06 -6.47
N THR A 7 -79.45 -11.34 -6.69
CA THR A 7 -80.31 -12.32 -7.36
C THR A 7 -81.60 -12.58 -6.57
N ALA A 8 -81.55 -12.59 -5.23
CA ALA A 8 -82.72 -12.76 -4.37
C ALA A 8 -83.68 -11.54 -4.37
N LEU A 9 -83.21 -10.38 -4.81
CA LEU A 9 -83.98 -9.12 -4.87
C LEU A 9 -84.53 -8.84 -6.28
N GLU A 10 -84.39 -9.79 -7.22
CA GLU A 10 -84.92 -9.67 -8.57
C GLU A 10 -86.46 -9.62 -8.58
N GLY A 11 -87.00 -8.64 -9.32
CA GLY A 11 -88.44 -8.45 -9.49
C GLY A 11 -88.79 -8.17 -10.95
N LYS A 12 -90.08 -7.98 -11.24
CA LYS A 12 -90.56 -7.71 -12.63
C LYS A 12 -89.95 -6.46 -13.27
N GLU A 13 -89.38 -5.55 -12.47
CA GLU A 13 -88.88 -4.24 -12.91
C GLU A 13 -87.35 -4.07 -12.83
N PHE A 14 -86.61 -4.97 -12.17
CA PHE A 14 -85.16 -4.84 -11.99
C PHE A 14 -84.45 -6.20 -12.02
N LYS A 15 -83.31 -6.28 -12.74
CA LYS A 15 -82.43 -7.45 -12.74
C LYS A 15 -81.35 -7.31 -11.66
N GLY A 16 -80.91 -8.43 -11.09
CA GLY A 16 -79.93 -8.47 -10.01
C GLY A 16 -78.57 -7.97 -10.46
N GLN A 17 -78.24 -8.14 -11.75
CA GLN A 17 -77.06 -7.53 -12.36
C GLN A 17 -77.11 -5.99 -12.36
N ASP A 18 -78.29 -5.40 -12.57
CA ASP A 18 -78.46 -3.95 -12.57
C ASP A 18 -78.30 -3.39 -11.15
N LEU A 19 -78.87 -4.07 -10.15
CA LEU A 19 -78.69 -3.73 -8.74
C LEU A 19 -77.23 -3.86 -8.30
N ALA A 20 -76.54 -4.94 -8.69
CA ALA A 20 -75.12 -5.13 -8.40
C ALA A 20 -74.27 -4.02 -9.03
N SER A 21 -74.54 -3.65 -10.29
CA SER A 21 -73.84 -2.56 -10.98
C SER A 21 -74.10 -1.21 -10.33
N GLN A 22 -75.33 -0.95 -9.91
CA GLN A 22 -75.70 0.29 -9.24
C GLN A 22 -75.06 0.39 -7.85
N THR A 23 -75.11 -0.67 -7.05
CA THR A 23 -74.45 -0.70 -5.74
C THR A 23 -72.94 -0.55 -5.88
N GLN A 24 -72.31 -1.20 -6.87
CA GLN A 24 -70.90 -1.01 -7.14
C GLN A 24 -70.59 0.44 -7.52
N LYS A 25 -71.36 1.07 -8.40
CA LYS A 25 -71.21 2.48 -8.75
C LYS A 25 -71.33 3.41 -7.55
N VAL A 26 -72.29 3.15 -6.65
CA VAL A 26 -72.50 3.97 -5.44
C VAL A 26 -71.40 3.78 -4.41
N LEU A 27 -70.86 2.56 -4.26
CA LEU A 27 -69.84 2.25 -3.25
C LEU A 27 -68.41 2.48 -3.72
N MET A 28 -68.13 2.52 -5.03
CA MET A 28 -66.78 2.73 -5.55
C MET A 28 -66.09 3.99 -5.02
N PRO A 29 -66.75 5.16 -4.87
CA PRO A 29 -66.13 6.33 -4.25
C PRO A 29 -65.63 6.07 -2.81
N PHE A 30 -66.38 5.31 -2.01
CA PHE A 30 -65.98 4.94 -0.65
C PHE A 30 -64.82 3.95 -0.65
N ILE A 31 -64.83 2.98 -1.56
CA ILE A 31 -63.72 2.04 -1.75
C ILE A 31 -62.46 2.82 -2.13
N HIS A 32 -62.55 3.73 -3.10
CA HIS A 32 -61.43 4.57 -3.51
C HIS A 32 -60.92 5.45 -2.37
N TYR A 33 -61.81 6.05 -1.58
CA TYR A 33 -61.43 6.80 -0.39
C TYR A 33 -60.63 5.94 0.59
N LEU A 34 -61.16 4.77 0.97
CA LEU A 34 -60.50 3.86 1.91
C LEU A 34 -59.14 3.37 1.38
N THR A 35 -59.06 2.97 0.12
CA THR A 35 -57.79 2.52 -0.49
C THR A 35 -56.76 3.65 -0.53
N ASN A 36 -57.18 4.88 -0.86
CA ASN A 36 -56.29 6.03 -0.87
C ASN A 36 -55.84 6.42 0.53
N SER A 37 -56.73 6.35 1.52
CA SER A 37 -56.39 6.59 2.93
C SER A 37 -55.40 5.56 3.45
N ILE A 38 -55.58 4.27 3.15
CA ILE A 38 -54.65 3.20 3.54
C ILE A 38 -53.27 3.44 2.92
N ARG A 39 -53.19 3.66 1.59
CA ARG A 39 -51.92 3.97 0.91
C ARG A 39 -51.23 5.23 1.43
N ALA A 40 -52.01 6.26 1.76
CA ALA A 40 -51.48 7.49 2.34
C ALA A 40 -50.92 7.27 3.75
N MET A 41 -51.39 6.25 4.47
CA MET A 41 -50.85 5.87 5.78
C MET A 41 -49.67 4.89 5.67
N GLU A 42 -49.63 4.01 4.68
CA GLU A 42 -48.46 3.14 4.39
C GLU A 42 -47.20 3.99 4.14
N ASN A 43 -47.31 5.08 3.38
CA ASN A 43 -46.18 6.02 3.17
C ASN A 43 -45.80 6.83 4.42
N LYS A 44 -46.62 6.79 5.48
CA LYS A 44 -46.38 7.41 6.78
C LYS A 44 -46.08 6.37 7.86
N GLU A 45 -45.91 5.11 7.47
CA GLU A 45 -45.52 4.05 8.39
C GLU A 45 -44.09 4.35 8.85
N VAL A 46 -43.99 4.88 10.06
CA VAL A 46 -42.71 5.13 10.71
C VAL A 46 -42.24 3.80 11.28
N SER A 47 -41.37 3.11 10.56
CA SER A 47 -40.66 1.95 11.08
C SER A 47 -39.64 2.43 12.12
N CYS A 48 -39.96 2.26 13.40
CA CYS A 48 -39.01 2.47 14.49
C CYS A 48 -38.33 1.15 14.83
N GLU A 49 -37.03 1.04 14.54
CA GLU A 49 -36.20 0.02 15.17
C GLU A 49 -35.87 0.47 16.60
N TRP A 50 -36.36 -0.28 17.59
CA TRP A 50 -36.03 -0.03 18.99
C TRP A 50 -34.56 -0.37 19.23
N LYS A 51 -33.72 0.66 19.36
CA LYS A 51 -32.36 0.51 19.88
C LYS A 51 -32.40 0.54 21.42
N PRO A 52 -31.62 -0.32 22.11
CA PRO A 52 -31.55 -0.28 23.56
C PRO A 52 -31.14 1.12 24.06
N VAL A 53 -31.85 1.61 25.08
CA VAL A 53 -31.66 2.95 25.67
C VAL A 53 -30.33 3.07 26.44
N ALA A 54 -29.64 1.95 26.69
CA ALA A 54 -28.49 1.86 27.59
C ALA A 54 -27.14 1.66 26.89
N ASN A 55 -26.95 2.22 25.70
CA ASN A 55 -25.64 2.19 25.05
C ASN A 55 -24.75 3.23 25.72
N LYS A 56 -23.91 2.80 26.67
CA LYS A 56 -22.81 3.65 27.13
C LYS A 56 -21.83 3.81 25.98
N ARG A 57 -21.56 5.07 25.63
CA ARG A 57 -20.63 5.45 24.57
C ARG A 57 -19.40 6.06 25.21
N TYR A 58 -18.26 5.58 24.76
CA TYR A 58 -16.96 5.97 25.25
C TYR A 58 -16.11 6.46 24.10
N GLN A 59 -15.37 7.55 24.33
CA GLN A 59 -14.50 8.12 23.33
C GLN A 59 -13.08 7.67 23.61
N LEU A 60 -12.55 6.80 22.76
CA LEU A 60 -11.20 6.26 22.91
C LEU A 60 -10.20 7.24 22.29
N ASN A 61 -9.42 7.89 23.14
CA ASN A 61 -8.35 8.81 22.72
C ASN A 61 -6.99 8.23 23.11
N PRO A 62 -6.10 7.95 22.15
CA PRO A 62 -4.72 7.59 22.47
C PRO A 62 -3.97 8.80 23.04
N ASP A 63 -3.06 8.54 23.98
CA ASP A 63 -2.19 9.54 24.60
C ASP A 63 -1.20 10.17 23.60
N LYS A 64 -0.76 9.38 22.61
CA LYS A 64 0.18 9.78 21.56
C LYS A 64 -0.42 9.65 20.16
N ARG A 65 0.20 10.34 19.21
CA ARG A 65 -0.07 10.18 17.77
C ARG A 65 0.84 9.12 17.18
N ILE A 66 0.39 8.55 16.06
CA ILE A 66 1.14 7.57 15.26
C ILE A 66 1.66 8.29 14.02
N TRP A 67 2.98 8.41 13.93
CA TRP A 67 3.67 9.02 12.80
C TRP A 67 4.34 7.94 11.95
N GLN A 68 4.07 7.91 10.65
CA GLN A 68 4.77 7.05 9.72
C GLN A 68 6.03 7.76 9.20
N LEU A 69 7.19 7.20 9.52
CA LEU A 69 8.49 7.62 9.04
C LEU A 69 8.88 6.76 7.82
N VAL A 70 9.05 7.42 6.67
CA VAL A 70 9.63 6.81 5.48
C VAL A 70 11.05 7.37 5.31
N PRO A 71 12.09 6.53 5.45
CA PRO A 71 13.46 7.01 5.32
C PRO A 71 13.76 7.53 3.93
N VAL A 72 14.72 8.43 3.91
CA VAL A 72 15.33 8.97 2.71
C VAL A 72 16.82 8.85 2.94
N SER A 73 17.50 8.15 2.04
CA SER A 73 18.92 7.86 2.12
C SER A 73 19.62 8.50 0.93
N GLU A 74 20.84 8.98 1.14
CA GLU A 74 21.71 9.47 0.08
C GLU A 74 22.91 8.53 -0.04
N ILE A 75 23.14 8.07 -1.27
CA ILE A 75 24.25 7.20 -1.60
C ILE A 75 25.05 7.80 -2.76
N GLU A 76 26.33 7.45 -2.81
CA GLU A 76 27.20 7.69 -3.96
C GLU A 76 27.58 6.35 -4.56
N ILE A 77 27.19 6.14 -5.81
CA ILE A 77 27.59 4.95 -6.55
C ILE A 77 29.09 5.04 -6.78
N ILE A 78 29.81 4.00 -6.38
CA ILE A 78 31.22 3.87 -6.71
C ILE A 78 31.22 3.40 -8.16
N GLY A 79 31.59 4.31 -9.07
CA GLY A 79 31.64 4.01 -10.49
C GLY A 79 32.35 2.68 -10.72
N GLY A 80 31.70 1.80 -11.49
CA GLY A 80 32.34 0.56 -11.95
C GLY A 80 33.60 0.89 -12.75
N LYS A 81 34.41 -0.12 -13.03
CA LYS A 81 35.62 0.06 -13.86
C LYS A 81 35.17 0.52 -15.27
N THR A 82 35.31 1.81 -15.58
CA THR A 82 34.90 2.38 -16.88
C THR A 82 35.61 1.67 -18.02
N ASP A 83 34.87 1.35 -19.08
CA ASP A 83 35.29 0.58 -20.25
C ASP A 83 35.78 -0.85 -19.97
N TRP A 84 35.57 -1.35 -18.76
CA TRP A 84 35.73 -2.78 -18.49
C TRP A 84 34.43 -3.52 -18.71
N TYR A 85 34.56 -4.76 -19.17
CA TYR A 85 33.48 -5.66 -19.49
C TYR A 85 33.71 -7.00 -18.80
N GLU A 86 32.65 -7.58 -18.27
CA GLU A 86 32.63 -8.97 -17.80
C GLU A 86 32.26 -9.88 -18.97
N ILE A 87 32.96 -11.01 -19.09
CA ILE A 87 32.62 -12.09 -20.02
C ILE A 87 31.56 -12.96 -19.34
N LEU A 88 30.30 -12.83 -19.76
CA LEU A 88 29.19 -13.60 -19.21
C LEU A 88 29.21 -15.03 -19.71
N THR A 89 29.42 -15.21 -21.02
CA THR A 89 29.48 -16.51 -21.65
C THR A 89 30.54 -16.57 -22.75
N VAL A 90 31.08 -17.78 -22.94
CA VAL A 90 31.97 -18.21 -24.01
C VAL A 90 31.29 -19.36 -24.73
N ASP A 91 30.97 -19.17 -26.01
CA ASP A 91 30.23 -20.12 -26.85
C ASP A 91 28.91 -20.62 -26.18
N GLY A 92 28.27 -19.75 -25.41
CA GLY A 92 27.01 -20.02 -24.70
C GLY A 92 27.16 -20.73 -23.34
N ASN A 93 28.38 -20.98 -22.87
CA ASN A 93 28.66 -21.55 -21.54
C ASN A 93 29.36 -20.53 -20.64
N LEU A 94 29.34 -20.75 -19.33
CA LEU A 94 30.13 -19.93 -18.41
C LEU A 94 31.64 -20.10 -18.73
N PRO A 95 32.44 -19.03 -18.62
CA PRO A 95 33.89 -19.14 -18.75
C PRO A 95 34.44 -20.17 -17.74
N ASP A 96 35.33 -21.02 -18.21
CA ASP A 96 35.98 -22.05 -17.39
C ASP A 96 37.50 -22.01 -17.56
N ALA A 97 38.18 -23.01 -17.00
CA ALA A 97 39.65 -23.08 -17.03
C ALA A 97 40.21 -23.37 -18.44
N ASP A 98 39.39 -23.82 -19.39
CA ASP A 98 39.81 -24.13 -20.75
C ASP A 98 39.68 -22.91 -21.69
N PHE A 99 39.13 -21.80 -21.19
CA PHE A 99 39.10 -20.52 -21.91
C PHE A 99 40.48 -19.84 -21.90
N ASP A 100 41.25 -20.10 -22.96
CA ASP A 100 42.63 -19.62 -23.16
C ASP A 100 42.79 -18.83 -24.48
N PRO A 101 42.25 -17.61 -24.57
CA PRO A 101 42.33 -16.78 -25.77
C PRO A 101 43.72 -16.14 -25.93
N ASP A 102 44.18 -15.98 -27.18
CA ASP A 102 45.40 -15.19 -27.46
C ASP A 102 45.14 -13.69 -27.21
N GLU A 103 45.77 -13.12 -26.18
CA GLU A 103 45.70 -11.68 -25.86
C GLU A 103 46.19 -10.75 -26.97
N LYS A 104 46.95 -11.28 -27.94
CA LYS A 104 47.39 -10.50 -29.11
C LYS A 104 46.32 -10.38 -30.18
N ASP A 105 45.33 -11.28 -30.18
CA ASP A 105 44.23 -11.23 -31.12
C ASP A 105 43.24 -10.13 -30.71
N PRO A 106 42.76 -9.31 -31.67
CA PRO A 106 41.78 -8.28 -31.37
C PRO A 106 40.41 -8.90 -31.08
N ILE A 107 39.61 -8.19 -30.27
CA ILE A 107 38.17 -8.41 -30.19
C ILE A 107 37.55 -8.03 -31.53
N GLN A 108 36.67 -8.89 -32.04
CA GLN A 108 35.98 -8.71 -33.31
C GLN A 108 34.49 -8.59 -33.06
N GLN A 109 33.88 -7.54 -33.60
CA GLN A 109 32.44 -7.30 -33.48
C GLN A 109 31.80 -7.23 -34.88
N GLY A 110 30.74 -7.99 -35.10
CA GLY A 110 30.03 -8.07 -36.39
C GLY A 110 30.67 -9.02 -37.41
N LYS A 111 30.16 -9.01 -38.65
CA LYS A 111 30.57 -9.96 -39.71
C LYS A 111 30.83 -9.25 -41.04
N GLY A 112 31.76 -9.78 -41.83
CA GLY A 112 32.04 -9.31 -43.18
C GLY A 112 32.50 -7.85 -43.24
N LYS A 113 31.83 -7.03 -44.05
CA LYS A 113 32.24 -5.63 -44.28
C LYS A 113 31.99 -4.69 -43.10
N SER A 114 31.12 -5.06 -42.15
CA SER A 114 30.85 -4.28 -40.93
C SER A 114 31.63 -4.78 -39.72
N ARG A 115 32.58 -5.70 -39.91
CA ARG A 115 33.45 -6.19 -38.84
C ARG A 115 34.30 -5.03 -38.32
N ARG A 116 34.21 -4.79 -37.02
CA ARG A 116 35.10 -3.87 -36.28
C ARG A 116 36.07 -4.70 -35.45
N GLU A 117 37.30 -4.22 -35.35
CA GLU A 117 38.35 -4.86 -34.57
C GLU A 117 38.83 -3.88 -33.49
N THR A 118 38.77 -4.31 -32.24
CA THR A 118 39.20 -3.54 -31.08
C THR A 118 40.38 -4.25 -30.45
N LYS A 119 41.51 -3.55 -30.33
CA LYS A 119 42.70 -4.11 -29.68
C LYS A 119 42.53 -4.10 -28.17
N ILE A 120 43.01 -5.16 -27.53
CA ILE A 120 43.10 -5.23 -26.07
C ILE A 120 44.41 -4.54 -25.66
N PRO A 121 44.36 -3.50 -24.80
CA PRO A 121 45.57 -2.89 -24.26
C PRO A 121 46.39 -3.90 -23.43
N GLU A 122 47.69 -3.65 -23.26
CA GLU A 122 48.54 -4.50 -22.42
C GLU A 122 48.01 -4.56 -20.97
N GLY A 123 47.82 -5.77 -20.44
CA GLY A 123 47.20 -5.98 -19.13
C GLY A 123 45.68 -5.73 -19.10
N GLY A 124 45.05 -5.58 -20.26
CA GLY A 124 43.61 -5.36 -20.41
C GLY A 124 42.75 -6.61 -20.24
N TYR A 125 43.34 -7.80 -20.05
CA TYR A 125 42.60 -9.02 -19.74
C TYR A 125 42.88 -9.46 -18.29
N ASN A 126 41.83 -9.66 -17.51
CA ASN A 126 41.90 -10.25 -16.18
C ASN A 126 41.28 -11.66 -16.20
N PRO A 127 42.09 -12.73 -16.25
CA PRO A 127 41.59 -14.10 -16.36
C PRO A 127 40.92 -14.60 -15.07
N SER A 128 41.26 -14.07 -13.89
CA SER A 128 40.67 -14.56 -12.63
C SER A 128 39.24 -14.07 -12.39
N GLU A 129 38.89 -12.92 -12.96
CA GLU A 129 37.54 -12.35 -12.90
C GLU A 129 36.82 -12.40 -14.26
N HIS A 130 37.45 -12.97 -15.29
CA HIS A 130 36.98 -12.99 -16.68
C HIS A 130 36.54 -11.60 -17.18
N GLN A 131 37.43 -10.60 -17.06
CA GLN A 131 37.15 -9.21 -17.45
C GLN A 131 38.07 -8.70 -18.55
N LEU A 132 37.56 -7.82 -19.39
CA LEU A 132 38.25 -7.19 -20.52
C LEU A 132 38.15 -5.67 -20.45
N TYR A 133 39.27 -4.98 -20.59
CA TYR A 133 39.34 -3.53 -20.75
C TYR A 133 39.32 -3.15 -22.23
N LEU A 134 38.24 -2.51 -22.67
CA LEU A 134 37.96 -2.21 -24.08
C LEU A 134 37.48 -0.76 -24.25
N PRO A 135 38.36 0.25 -24.11
CA PRO A 135 38.02 1.68 -24.14
C PRO A 135 37.47 2.19 -25.48
N GLU A 136 37.79 1.50 -26.57
CA GLU A 136 37.35 1.87 -27.92
C GLU A 136 36.15 1.03 -28.39
N LEU A 137 35.64 0.12 -27.55
CA LEU A 137 34.54 -0.75 -27.94
C LEU A 137 33.19 -0.05 -27.71
N GLU A 138 32.44 0.10 -28.80
CA GLU A 138 31.03 0.49 -28.76
C GLU A 138 30.15 -0.75 -28.94
N LEU A 139 29.68 -1.31 -27.82
CA LEU A 139 28.79 -2.46 -27.84
C LEU A 139 27.43 -2.12 -28.48
N ASP A 140 27.05 -2.97 -29.42
CA ASP A 140 25.73 -3.01 -30.06
C ASP A 140 25.29 -4.47 -30.18
N ASP A 141 24.16 -4.71 -30.87
CA ASP A 141 23.56 -6.04 -31.00
C ASP A 141 24.38 -7.01 -31.90
N SER A 142 25.55 -6.61 -32.38
CA SER A 142 26.40 -7.46 -33.21
C SER A 142 27.13 -8.52 -32.38
N PRO A 143 27.34 -9.73 -32.93
CA PRO A 143 28.10 -10.76 -32.24
C PRO A 143 29.54 -10.31 -31.99
N VAL A 144 30.04 -10.58 -30.77
CA VAL A 144 31.42 -10.32 -30.36
C VAL A 144 32.17 -11.65 -30.32
N SER A 145 33.42 -11.65 -30.79
CA SER A 145 34.29 -12.83 -30.77
C SER A 145 35.74 -12.47 -30.49
N TRP A 146 36.47 -13.39 -29.87
CA TRP A 146 37.90 -13.23 -29.54
C TRP A 146 38.62 -14.56 -29.72
N SER A 147 39.72 -14.58 -30.49
CA SER A 147 40.53 -15.78 -30.71
C SER A 147 39.74 -17.02 -31.17
N GLY A 148 38.62 -16.80 -31.87
CA GLY A 148 37.72 -17.85 -32.35
C GLY A 148 36.52 -18.15 -31.43
N TYR A 149 36.53 -17.70 -30.19
CA TYR A 149 35.42 -17.85 -29.23
C TYR A 149 34.35 -16.79 -29.47
N GLN A 150 33.07 -17.16 -29.34
CA GLN A 150 31.96 -16.22 -29.30
C GLN A 150 31.71 -15.74 -27.87
N LEU A 151 31.72 -14.43 -27.65
CA LEU A 151 31.60 -13.83 -26.32
C LEU A 151 30.26 -13.11 -26.13
N GLU A 152 29.72 -13.20 -24.93
CA GLU A 152 28.69 -12.29 -24.44
C GLU A 152 29.32 -11.37 -23.38
N LEU A 153 29.33 -10.07 -23.65
CA LEU A 153 29.98 -9.07 -22.82
C LEU A 153 28.94 -8.19 -22.11
N ARG A 154 29.19 -7.89 -20.84
CA ARG A 154 28.40 -6.91 -20.07
C ARG A 154 29.32 -5.82 -19.52
N PRO A 155 29.00 -4.51 -19.72
CA PRO A 155 29.76 -3.44 -19.10
C PRO A 155 29.78 -3.56 -17.56
N LEU A 156 30.94 -3.35 -16.94
CA LEU A 156 31.06 -3.29 -15.48
C LEU A 156 30.62 -1.94 -14.92
N ALA A 157 30.79 -0.87 -15.70
CA ALA A 157 30.24 0.43 -15.35
C ALA A 157 28.75 0.45 -15.65
N VAL A 158 27.95 0.60 -14.59
CA VAL A 158 26.49 0.73 -14.71
C VAL A 158 26.16 2.08 -15.36
N ARG A 159 25.20 2.06 -16.30
CA ARG A 159 24.65 3.29 -16.88
C ARG A 159 23.79 3.99 -15.84
N LEU A 160 24.11 5.24 -15.54
CA LEU A 160 23.40 6.04 -14.54
C LEU A 160 22.42 7.01 -15.20
N ASP A 161 21.88 6.68 -16.37
CA ASP A 161 21.03 7.61 -17.11
C ASP A 161 19.61 7.62 -16.54
N GLN A 162 19.29 8.66 -15.77
CA GLN A 162 17.95 8.94 -15.23
C GLN A 162 17.28 7.74 -14.56
N LEU A 163 17.93 7.18 -13.54
CA LEU A 163 17.40 6.05 -12.80
C LEU A 163 16.09 6.45 -12.07
N GLU A 164 15.00 5.73 -12.33
CA GLU A 164 13.73 5.94 -11.62
C GLU A 164 13.66 5.13 -10.31
N SER A 165 14.27 3.95 -10.30
CA SER A 165 14.31 3.04 -9.16
C SER A 165 15.58 2.19 -9.18
N VAL A 166 16.03 1.81 -7.99
CA VAL A 166 17.12 0.86 -7.78
C VAL A 166 16.68 -0.19 -6.76
N TYR A 167 17.40 -1.31 -6.64
CA TYR A 167 17.11 -2.32 -5.64
C TYR A 167 18.11 -2.24 -4.50
N ILE A 168 17.61 -2.18 -3.27
CA ILE A 168 18.41 -2.24 -2.04
C ILE A 168 17.99 -3.50 -1.29
N ASP A 169 18.93 -4.41 -1.06
CA ASP A 169 18.66 -5.69 -0.41
C ASP A 169 17.47 -6.45 -1.04
N GLY A 170 17.37 -6.38 -2.38
CA GLY A 170 16.29 -6.99 -3.17
C GLY A 170 14.97 -6.21 -3.19
N HIS A 171 14.86 -5.08 -2.49
CA HIS A 171 13.64 -4.28 -2.42
C HIS A 171 13.73 -3.04 -3.32
N PRO A 172 12.69 -2.74 -4.13
CA PRO A 172 12.70 -1.56 -4.99
C PRO A 172 12.64 -0.29 -4.14
N CYS A 173 13.62 0.59 -4.36
CA CYS A 173 13.72 1.92 -3.77
C CYS A 173 13.58 2.97 -4.86
N LYS A 174 12.66 3.92 -4.66
CA LYS A 174 12.42 5.00 -5.61
C LYS A 174 13.58 6.00 -5.56
N VAL A 175 14.13 6.34 -6.72
CA VAL A 175 15.06 7.47 -6.86
C VAL A 175 14.23 8.75 -6.90
N THR A 176 14.50 9.65 -5.97
CA THR A 176 13.78 10.94 -5.86
C THR A 176 14.59 12.11 -6.38
N LYS A 177 15.91 11.95 -6.45
CA LYS A 177 16.85 12.91 -7.00
C LYS A 177 18.12 12.17 -7.42
N GLN A 178 18.69 12.60 -8.52
CA GLN A 178 19.98 12.13 -9.01
C GLN A 178 20.82 13.33 -9.45
N ILE A 179 22.09 13.34 -9.03
CA ILE A 179 23.12 14.26 -9.54
C ILE A 179 24.36 13.40 -9.80
N ASP A 180 24.69 13.17 -11.07
CA ASP A 180 25.75 12.28 -11.50
C ASP A 180 25.61 10.88 -10.84
N ALA A 181 26.61 10.46 -10.06
CA ALA A 181 26.62 9.18 -9.33
C ALA A 181 25.91 9.23 -7.96
N ARG A 182 25.41 10.39 -7.54
CA ARG A 182 24.73 10.55 -6.25
C ARG A 182 23.23 10.38 -6.40
N LEU A 183 22.68 9.43 -5.65
CA LEU A 183 21.26 9.13 -5.61
C LEU A 183 20.65 9.48 -4.25
N THR A 184 19.49 10.13 -4.28
CA THR A 184 18.60 10.26 -3.12
C THR A 184 17.46 9.26 -3.26
N LEU A 185 17.45 8.26 -2.38
CA LEU A 185 16.54 7.13 -2.41
C LEU A 185 15.46 7.28 -1.34
N GLN A 186 14.20 7.05 -1.70
CA GLN A 186 13.14 6.84 -0.73
C GLN A 186 13.16 5.38 -0.30
N GLY A 187 13.81 5.12 0.83
CA GLY A 187 14.07 3.78 1.33
C GLY A 187 15.14 3.81 2.41
N HIS A 188 15.16 2.76 3.21
CA HIS A 188 16.19 2.55 4.21
C HIS A 188 17.41 1.89 3.59
N VAL A 189 18.57 2.52 3.76
CA VAL A 189 19.85 1.99 3.27
C VAL A 189 20.86 1.99 4.39
N LYS A 190 21.51 0.85 4.61
CA LYS A 190 22.65 0.71 5.52
C LYS A 190 23.95 0.73 4.72
N ALA A 191 25.06 1.05 5.37
CA ALA A 191 26.38 0.92 4.75
C ALA A 191 26.71 -0.52 4.34
N SER A 192 26.07 -1.51 4.98
CA SER A 192 26.20 -2.94 4.67
C SER A 192 25.15 -3.45 3.68
N SER A 193 24.24 -2.60 3.20
CA SER A 193 23.22 -3.01 2.23
C SER A 193 23.84 -3.36 0.88
N LYS A 194 23.12 -4.15 0.08
CA LYS A 194 23.49 -4.45 -1.31
C LYS A 194 22.66 -3.61 -2.26
N LEU A 195 23.32 -2.87 -3.14
CA LEU A 195 22.69 -2.12 -4.22
C LEU A 195 22.74 -2.97 -5.50
N SER A 196 21.60 -3.06 -6.16
CA SER A 196 21.49 -3.64 -7.50
C SER A 196 20.81 -2.65 -8.45
N ILE A 197 21.43 -2.43 -9.61
CA ILE A 197 20.92 -1.59 -10.69
C ILE A 197 20.89 -2.47 -11.94
N ASP A 198 19.73 -2.57 -12.59
CA ASP A 198 19.52 -3.45 -13.75
C ASP A 198 19.97 -4.90 -13.54
N GLY A 199 19.84 -5.40 -12.30
CA GLY A 199 20.22 -6.76 -11.92
C GLY A 199 21.71 -6.95 -11.65
N GLN A 200 22.52 -5.90 -11.68
CA GLN A 200 23.95 -5.92 -11.39
C GLN A 200 24.25 -5.40 -9.98
N ASP A 201 24.96 -6.20 -9.18
CA ASP A 201 25.45 -5.77 -7.88
C ASP A 201 26.46 -4.62 -8.06
N THR A 202 26.14 -3.47 -7.47
CA THR A 202 26.88 -2.22 -7.68
C THR A 202 27.41 -1.69 -6.34
N PRO A 203 28.72 -1.46 -6.21
CA PRO A 203 29.26 -0.90 -4.98
C PRO A 203 28.81 0.56 -4.80
N PHE A 204 28.61 0.96 -3.54
CA PHE A 204 28.24 2.33 -3.19
C PHE A 204 28.81 2.73 -1.83
N THR A 205 28.81 4.04 -1.57
CA THR A 205 29.07 4.62 -0.25
C THR A 205 27.79 5.26 0.28
N LEU A 206 27.44 4.98 1.53
CA LEU A 206 26.34 5.67 2.21
C LEU A 206 26.80 7.07 2.65
N ILE A 207 26.22 8.12 2.06
CA ILE A 207 26.47 9.51 2.46
C ILE A 207 25.60 9.87 3.67
N LYS A 208 24.30 9.56 3.58
CA LYS A 208 23.31 9.88 4.60
C LYS A 208 22.28 8.78 4.69
N GLY A 209 21.94 8.38 5.90
CA GLY A 209 20.91 7.38 6.16
C GLY A 209 20.19 7.68 7.48
N LEU A 210 19.14 6.89 7.73
CA LEU A 210 18.44 6.95 9.01
C LEU A 210 19.32 6.33 10.11
N ASP A 211 19.56 7.10 11.17
CA ASP A 211 20.14 6.56 12.40
C ASP A 211 19.03 5.95 13.27
N GLU A 212 18.89 4.62 13.21
CA GLU A 212 17.90 3.87 13.97
C GLU A 212 18.02 4.08 15.49
N SER A 213 19.22 4.41 16.00
CA SER A 213 19.41 4.63 17.44
C SER A 213 18.58 5.81 17.96
N ARG A 214 18.33 6.81 17.12
CA ARG A 214 17.48 7.96 17.42
C ARG A 214 16.01 7.61 17.52
N LEU A 215 15.58 6.48 16.95
CA LEU A 215 14.18 6.06 16.96
C LEU A 215 13.75 5.43 18.30
N LYS A 216 14.71 4.99 19.11
CA LYS A 216 14.44 4.32 20.40
C LYS A 216 13.58 5.16 21.35
N GLN A 217 13.70 6.49 21.29
CA GLN A 217 12.94 7.40 22.14
C GLN A 217 11.43 7.43 21.84
N TRP A 218 11.00 6.94 20.67
CA TRP A 218 9.59 6.93 20.24
C TRP A 218 8.99 5.52 20.17
N GLN A 219 9.64 4.52 20.80
CA GLN A 219 9.20 3.12 20.81
C GLN A 219 8.89 2.61 19.39
N ALA A 220 9.78 2.94 18.44
CA ALA A 220 9.50 2.74 17.03
C ALA A 220 9.26 1.27 16.66
N LYS A 221 8.25 1.03 15.83
CA LYS A 221 7.89 -0.29 15.29
C LYS A 221 8.17 -0.32 13.79
N SER A 222 8.90 -1.32 13.30
CA SER A 222 9.13 -1.46 11.86
C SER A 222 7.87 -1.94 11.14
N GLU A 223 7.61 -1.35 9.98
CA GLU A 223 6.51 -1.69 9.08
C GLU A 223 7.04 -1.69 7.64
N GLY A 224 7.54 -2.85 7.20
CA GLY A 224 8.23 -3.00 5.91
C GLY A 224 9.48 -2.09 5.83
N SER A 225 9.49 -1.19 4.84
CA SER A 225 10.55 -0.18 4.65
C SER A 225 10.29 1.13 5.39
N SER A 226 9.32 1.16 6.31
CA SER A 226 8.92 2.33 7.10
C SER A 226 8.88 2.02 8.60
N TRP A 227 8.74 3.04 9.42
CA TRP A 227 8.60 2.91 10.87
C TRP A 227 7.36 3.66 11.34
N LEU A 228 6.68 3.09 12.32
CA LEU A 228 5.68 3.79 13.11
C LEU A 228 6.36 4.35 14.36
N LEU A 229 6.23 5.65 14.57
CA LEU A 229 6.75 6.36 15.73
C LEU A 229 5.57 6.84 16.59
N PHE A 230 5.65 6.64 17.90
CA PHE A 230 4.60 7.04 18.84
C PHE A 230 5.05 8.27 19.62
N ALA A 231 4.40 9.41 19.38
CA ALA A 231 4.78 10.69 19.99
C ALA A 231 3.59 11.66 20.11
N GLU A 232 3.58 12.46 21.18
CA GLU A 232 2.56 13.51 21.39
C GLU A 232 2.63 14.62 20.34
N SER A 233 3.86 15.01 19.98
CA SER A 233 4.18 16.02 18.97
C SER A 233 4.96 15.42 17.81
N ARG A 234 5.05 16.13 16.69
CA ARG A 234 5.74 15.67 15.48
C ARG A 234 7.22 15.36 15.78
N PRO A 235 7.68 14.11 15.62
CA PRO A 235 9.10 13.75 15.75
C PRO A 235 10.02 14.60 14.86
N GLN A 236 11.16 15.02 15.41
CA GLN A 236 12.22 15.71 14.67
C GLN A 236 13.19 14.68 14.07
N VAL A 237 12.92 14.27 12.84
CA VAL A 237 13.76 13.33 12.08
C VAL A 237 14.13 13.98 10.75
N ASP A 238 15.22 14.76 10.75
CA ASP A 238 15.59 15.65 9.65
C ASP A 238 15.92 14.90 8.35
N GLY A 239 15.38 15.39 7.24
CA GLY A 239 15.66 14.85 5.91
C GLY A 239 14.88 13.58 5.57
N HIS A 240 13.96 13.12 6.42
CA HIS A 240 13.08 11.98 6.14
C HIS A 240 11.62 12.42 5.99
N LYS A 241 10.81 11.58 5.34
CA LYS A 241 9.38 11.85 5.18
C LYS A 241 8.63 11.38 6.41
N LEU A 242 7.74 12.22 6.91
CA LEU A 242 6.96 11.94 8.11
C LEU A 242 5.51 12.35 7.89
N GLU A 243 4.59 11.43 8.11
CA GLU A 243 3.15 11.62 7.94
C GLU A 243 2.41 11.24 9.23
N ASP A 244 1.42 12.04 9.63
CA ASP A 244 0.51 11.68 10.74
C ASP A 244 -0.51 10.67 10.20
N VAL A 245 -0.31 9.39 10.54
CA VAL A 245 -1.17 8.29 10.09
C VAL A 245 -2.12 7.82 11.19
N THR A 246 -2.25 8.58 12.28
CA THR A 246 -3.07 8.20 13.45
C THR A 246 -4.47 7.78 13.03
N SER A 247 -5.18 8.62 12.28
CA SER A 247 -6.56 8.33 11.86
C SER A 247 -6.65 7.06 10.99
N LYS A 248 -5.71 6.88 10.06
CA LYS A 248 -5.64 5.70 9.17
C LYS A 248 -5.42 4.41 9.97
N GLN A 249 -4.52 4.44 10.93
CA GLN A 249 -4.20 3.28 11.79
C GLN A 249 -5.35 2.97 12.76
N LEU A 250 -5.98 4.00 13.34
CA LEU A 250 -7.14 3.83 14.21
C LEU A 250 -8.34 3.22 13.47
N ALA A 251 -8.53 3.55 12.19
CA ALA A 251 -9.61 2.99 11.38
C ALA A 251 -9.47 1.49 11.08
N GLY A 252 -8.27 0.93 11.22
CA GLY A 252 -8.03 -0.51 11.10
C GLY A 252 -8.35 -1.31 12.38
N LEU A 253 -8.68 -0.63 13.48
CA LEU A 253 -8.94 -1.29 14.76
C LEU A 253 -10.34 -1.90 14.83
N SER A 254 -10.50 -2.88 15.71
CA SER A 254 -11.73 -3.62 15.95
C SER A 254 -11.81 -4.00 17.43
N CYS A 255 -12.97 -4.42 17.92
CA CYS A 255 -13.15 -4.81 19.34
C CYS A 255 -12.10 -5.85 19.80
N GLY A 256 -11.75 -6.81 18.93
CA GLY A 256 -10.78 -7.86 19.26
C GLY A 256 -9.36 -7.35 19.55
N HIS A 257 -9.02 -6.13 19.13
CA HIS A 257 -7.74 -5.49 19.43
C HIS A 257 -7.71 -4.87 20.84
N PHE A 258 -8.86 -4.69 21.49
CA PHE A 258 -8.93 -4.07 22.80
C PHE A 258 -9.19 -5.11 23.90
N GLN A 259 -8.53 -4.93 25.04
CA GLN A 259 -8.72 -5.73 26.23
C GLN A 259 -9.09 -4.85 27.42
N CYS A 260 -10.06 -5.30 28.21
CA CYS A 260 -10.42 -4.72 29.49
C CYS A 260 -10.23 -5.79 30.57
N HIS A 261 -9.49 -5.48 31.65
CA HIS A 261 -9.09 -6.43 32.70
C HIS A 261 -8.47 -7.74 32.16
N GLY A 262 -7.71 -7.66 31.07
CA GLY A 262 -7.06 -8.81 30.43
C GLY A 262 -7.98 -9.69 29.59
N GLN A 263 -9.26 -9.31 29.42
CA GLN A 263 -10.20 -10.00 28.55
C GLN A 263 -10.46 -9.18 27.29
N SER A 264 -10.38 -9.81 26.11
CA SER A 264 -10.68 -9.14 24.84
C SER A 264 -12.14 -8.73 24.76
N LEU A 265 -12.39 -7.52 24.27
CA LEU A 265 -13.73 -7.04 24.01
C LEU A 265 -14.37 -7.87 22.89
N GLN A 266 -15.52 -8.45 23.18
CA GLN A 266 -16.27 -9.29 22.25
C GLN A 266 -17.24 -8.45 21.43
N SER A 267 -17.33 -8.71 20.12
CA SER A 267 -18.15 -7.92 19.17
C SER A 267 -19.67 -8.13 19.30
N ASP A 268 -20.09 -9.17 20.03
CA ASP A 268 -21.49 -9.39 20.41
C ASP A 268 -21.94 -8.39 21.49
N ARG A 269 -21.02 -7.96 22.35
CA ARG A 269 -21.27 -7.04 23.49
C ARG A 269 -20.83 -5.62 23.24
N TRP A 270 -19.87 -5.43 22.34
CA TRP A 270 -19.27 -4.13 22.06
C TRP A 270 -19.28 -3.82 20.57
N GLU A 271 -19.39 -2.54 20.27
CA GLU A 271 -19.27 -2.02 18.93
C GLU A 271 -18.21 -0.93 18.89
N LEU A 272 -17.26 -1.04 17.94
CA LEU A 272 -16.23 -0.04 17.72
C LEU A 272 -16.50 0.68 16.40
N LYS A 273 -16.58 2.00 16.43
CA LYS A 273 -16.84 2.85 15.26
C LYS A 273 -15.80 3.95 15.16
N VAL A 274 -15.51 4.36 13.94
CA VAL A 274 -14.79 5.61 13.67
C VAL A 274 -15.82 6.67 13.35
N GLU A 275 -15.83 7.75 14.12
CA GLU A 275 -16.68 8.90 13.89
C GLU A 275 -15.84 10.11 13.50
N SER A 276 -16.33 10.90 12.55
CA SER A 276 -15.71 12.16 12.16
C SER A 276 -16.24 13.28 13.04
N GLU A 277 -15.39 13.91 13.84
CA GLU A 277 -15.73 15.19 14.44
C GLU A 277 -15.61 16.29 13.40
N SER A 278 -16.75 16.72 12.86
CA SER A 278 -16.83 17.98 12.12
C SER A 278 -16.98 19.12 13.13
N LYS A 279 -15.94 19.95 13.30
CA LYS A 279 -16.15 21.28 13.90
C LYS A 279 -17.04 22.08 12.96
N LYS A 280 -18.20 22.53 13.44
CA LYS A 280 -19.04 23.51 12.72
C LYS A 280 -18.16 24.71 12.36
N GLY A 281 -17.76 24.84 11.10
CA GLY A 281 -17.07 26.04 10.59
C GLY A 281 -15.91 25.80 9.62
N ASP A 282 -15.20 24.66 9.69
CA ASP A 282 -13.99 24.46 8.87
C ASP A 282 -14.07 23.23 7.98
N ALA A 283 -14.20 23.45 6.67
CA ALA A 283 -14.25 22.41 5.64
C ALA A 283 -12.89 21.72 5.36
N LYS A 284 -11.89 21.87 6.24
CA LYS A 284 -10.59 21.21 6.12
C LYS A 284 -10.11 20.71 7.48
N GLY A 285 -10.43 19.44 7.76
CA GLY A 285 -9.84 18.68 8.86
C GLY A 285 -10.88 18.09 9.80
N SER A 286 -11.68 17.14 9.34
CA SER A 286 -12.46 16.29 10.25
C SER A 286 -11.48 15.40 11.03
N ARG A 287 -11.39 15.59 12.34
CA ARG A 287 -10.64 14.68 13.21
C ARG A 287 -11.43 13.38 13.33
N GLN A 288 -10.81 12.25 13.00
CA GLN A 288 -11.42 10.95 13.26
C GLN A 288 -11.20 10.57 14.72
N VAL A 289 -12.26 10.06 15.33
CA VAL A 289 -12.31 9.67 16.73
C VAL A 289 -12.83 8.25 16.80
N LEU A 290 -12.24 7.45 17.69
CA LEU A 290 -12.65 6.07 17.90
C LEU A 290 -13.70 6.03 19.01
N VAL A 291 -14.88 5.49 18.73
CA VAL A 291 -16.01 5.41 19.66
C VAL A 291 -16.30 3.94 19.95
N LEU A 292 -16.33 3.61 21.24
CA LEU A 292 -16.71 2.30 21.73
C LEU A 292 -18.10 2.38 22.37
N GLU A 293 -19.01 1.55 21.91
CA GLU A 293 -20.41 1.54 22.32
C GLU A 293 -20.77 0.17 22.90
N SER A 294 -21.37 0.15 24.10
CA SER A 294 -21.92 -1.09 24.67
C SER A 294 -23.20 -1.47 23.92
N ARG A 295 -23.37 -2.76 23.63
CA ARG A 295 -24.62 -3.33 23.06
C ARG A 295 -25.61 -3.80 24.13
N GLY A 296 -25.19 -3.79 25.39
CA GLY A 296 -25.98 -4.16 26.55
C GLY A 296 -25.66 -3.29 27.77
N SER A 297 -25.73 -3.89 28.96
CA SER A 297 -25.48 -3.20 30.23
C SER A 297 -23.99 -3.11 30.61
N GLU A 298 -23.09 -3.57 29.76
CA GLU A 298 -21.64 -3.54 29.98
C GLU A 298 -21.13 -2.10 30.14
N GLN A 299 -20.19 -1.91 31.07
CA GLN A 299 -19.61 -0.61 31.37
C GLN A 299 -18.11 -0.75 31.57
N ILE A 300 -17.37 0.23 31.11
CA ILE A 300 -15.98 0.44 31.50
C ILE A 300 -16.01 1.30 32.76
N SER A 301 -15.56 0.73 33.87
CA SER A 301 -15.60 1.36 35.20
C SER A 301 -14.42 2.32 35.45
N ASP A 302 -13.30 2.17 34.74
CA ASP A 302 -12.11 3.03 34.85
C ASP A 302 -11.40 3.20 33.51
N SER A 303 -10.93 4.41 33.22
CA SER A 303 -10.22 4.75 31.98
C SER A 303 -8.88 4.01 31.82
N ASN A 304 -8.24 3.59 32.93
CA ASN A 304 -6.87 3.06 32.94
C ASN A 304 -6.75 1.56 32.66
N VAL A 305 -7.82 0.89 32.22
CA VAL A 305 -7.86 -0.58 32.09
C VAL A 305 -7.92 -1.03 30.62
N LEU A 306 -8.12 -0.11 29.68
CA LEU A 306 -8.26 -0.46 28.27
C LEU A 306 -6.89 -0.53 27.59
N LYS A 307 -6.50 -1.72 27.14
CA LYS A 307 -5.24 -1.96 26.41
C LYS A 307 -5.52 -2.30 24.96
N CYS A 308 -4.77 -1.71 24.03
CA CYS A 308 -4.80 -2.09 22.62
C CYS A 308 -3.63 -3.03 22.30
N THR A 309 -3.91 -4.25 21.85
CA THR A 309 -2.88 -5.25 21.52
C THR A 309 -2.17 -4.95 20.20
N ALA A 310 -2.81 -4.20 19.28
CA ALA A 310 -2.19 -3.78 18.03
C ALA A 310 -1.13 -2.69 18.23
N PHE A 311 -1.37 -1.81 19.22
CA PHE A 311 -0.53 -0.67 19.58
C PHE A 311 -0.32 -0.63 21.11
N PRO A 312 0.48 -1.55 21.67
CA PRO A 312 0.75 -1.61 23.11
C PRO A 312 1.55 -0.40 23.63
N GLU A 313 2.14 0.40 22.73
CA GLU A 313 2.91 1.62 23.03
C GLU A 313 2.02 2.84 23.36
N LEU A 314 0.71 2.71 23.11
CA LEU A 314 -0.30 3.74 23.36
C LEU A 314 -1.08 3.44 24.63
N ASP A 315 -1.22 4.47 25.45
CA ASP A 315 -2.18 4.49 26.55
C ASP A 315 -3.49 5.10 26.05
N TRP A 316 -4.61 4.59 26.56
CA TRP A 316 -5.94 4.96 26.07
C TRP A 316 -6.76 5.59 27.18
N THR A 317 -7.32 6.75 26.87
CA THR A 317 -8.32 7.41 27.71
C THR A 317 -9.70 7.19 27.12
N VAL A 318 -10.70 7.03 27.99
CA VAL A 318 -12.06 6.54 27.70
C VAL A 318 -13.09 7.59 28.07
#